data_AF-A0A7Z0P205-F1
#
_entry.id   AF-A0A7Z0P205-F1
#
_cell.length_a   1.000
_cell.length_b   1.000
_cell.length_c   1.000
_cell.angle_alpha   90.00
_cell.angle_beta   90.00
_cell.angle_gamma   90.00
#
_symmetry.space_group_name_H-M   'P 1'
#
loop_
_entity.id
_entity.type
_entity.pdbx_description
1 polymer ?
#
loop_
_entity_poly.entity_id
_entity_poly.type
_entity_poly.pdbx_seq_one_letter_code
_entity_poly.pdbx_strand_id
1 'polypeptide(L)'
;MNPNVPSIEQLKEIALPAPVSYAPQTWGWWVLMAVFVVAVVLLGARRYRQWRRDRYRREALLRLAQLQKRSDDLNALRELPELLKRTAISMPYTVPVGASLLAKVALHSTLMSNDPTSSRASSLLQGPASLGNADWQAFLQRHSKQPLPANFSHQLSQLAYAPDAVLRAMPNEQRQQLFDTCKLWVERHHVAA
;
A
#
# COMPACT_ATOMS: atom_id res chain seq x y z
N MET A 1 13.16 -65.45 -73.44
CA MET A 1 13.87 -64.21 -73.84
C MET A 1 12.82 -63.10 -73.84
N ASN A 2 12.76 -62.30 -72.77
CA ASN A 2 11.76 -61.24 -72.62
C ASN A 2 12.47 -59.88 -72.68
N PRO A 3 12.45 -59.16 -73.82
CA PRO A 3 13.21 -57.93 -74.01
C PRO A 3 12.34 -56.69 -73.77
N ASN A 4 11.57 -56.68 -72.68
CA ASN A 4 10.78 -55.50 -72.32
C ASN A 4 10.91 -55.21 -70.82
N VAL A 5 12.14 -54.94 -70.39
CA VAL A 5 12.40 -54.35 -69.08
C VAL A 5 12.47 -52.84 -69.30
N PRO A 6 11.47 -52.06 -68.86
CA PRO A 6 11.47 -50.61 -69.04
C PRO A 6 12.65 -49.98 -68.29
N SER A 7 13.43 -49.17 -69.01
CA SER A 7 14.70 -48.58 -68.54
C SER A 7 14.49 -47.54 -67.43
N ILE A 8 15.38 -47.55 -66.43
CA ILE A 8 15.39 -46.65 -65.26
C ILE A 8 15.46 -45.17 -65.64
N GLU A 9 15.90 -44.85 -66.86
CA GLU A 9 15.92 -43.50 -67.43
C GLU A 9 14.50 -42.88 -67.58
N GLN A 10 13.44 -43.69 -67.55
CA GLN A 10 12.06 -43.20 -67.49
C GLN A 10 11.63 -42.69 -66.11
N LEU A 11 12.42 -42.91 -65.04
CA LEU A 11 12.19 -42.24 -63.76
C LEU A 11 12.68 -40.79 -63.88
N LYS A 12 11.77 -39.93 -64.32
CA LYS A 12 11.94 -38.49 -64.29
C LYS A 12 11.98 -38.03 -62.83
N GLU A 13 13.18 -37.73 -62.35
CA GLU A 13 13.44 -37.23 -61.00
C GLU A 13 12.65 -35.93 -60.78
N ILE A 14 11.65 -36.00 -59.91
CA ILE A 14 10.83 -34.83 -59.56
C ILE A 14 11.73 -33.95 -58.70
N ALA A 15 12.18 -32.82 -59.25
CA ALA A 15 12.94 -31.83 -58.49
C ALA A 15 12.20 -31.52 -57.18
N LEU A 16 12.87 -31.74 -56.04
CA LEU A 16 12.27 -31.48 -54.73
C LEU A 16 11.70 -30.06 -54.72
N PRO A 17 10.45 -29.84 -54.27
CA PRO A 17 9.95 -28.48 -54.11
C PRO A 17 10.90 -27.75 -53.17
N ALA A 18 11.25 -26.52 -53.53
CA ALA A 18 12.02 -25.63 -52.64
C ALA A 18 11.36 -25.68 -51.24
N PRO A 19 12.13 -25.87 -50.16
CA PRO A 19 11.58 -26.13 -48.84
C PRO A 19 10.58 -25.02 -48.50
N VAL A 20 9.30 -25.39 -48.47
CA VAL A 20 8.23 -24.49 -48.07
C VAL A 20 8.52 -24.09 -46.65
N SER A 21 8.68 -22.78 -46.44
CA SER A 21 8.96 -22.24 -45.13
C SER A 21 7.75 -22.53 -44.23
N TYR A 22 7.86 -23.59 -43.42
CA TYR A 22 6.85 -24.02 -42.44
C TYR A 22 6.75 -23.06 -41.24
N ALA A 23 7.46 -21.93 -41.26
CA ALA A 23 7.28 -20.88 -40.28
C ALA A 23 6.06 -20.04 -40.71
N PRO A 24 4.87 -20.21 -40.08
CA PRO A 24 3.83 -19.23 -40.26
C PRO A 24 4.36 -17.92 -39.68
N GLN A 25 4.80 -17.01 -40.55
CA GLN A 25 5.08 -15.62 -40.18
C GLN A 25 3.75 -14.89 -40.00
N THR A 26 2.94 -15.42 -39.09
CA THR A 26 1.70 -14.80 -38.68
C THR A 26 2.03 -13.66 -37.75
N TRP A 27 1.50 -12.49 -38.06
CA TRP A 27 1.27 -11.36 -37.16
C TRP A 27 0.93 -11.73 -35.71
N GLY A 28 0.38 -12.92 -35.46
CA GLY A 28 0.16 -13.49 -34.12
C GLY A 28 1.40 -13.49 -33.19
N TRP A 29 2.62 -13.70 -33.69
CA TRP A 29 3.82 -13.62 -32.83
C TRP A 29 4.11 -12.20 -32.35
N TRP A 30 3.86 -11.20 -33.21
CA TRP A 30 3.96 -9.79 -32.81
C TRP A 30 2.89 -9.42 -31.79
N VAL A 31 1.68 -9.94 -31.95
CA VAL A 31 0.61 -9.77 -30.95
C VAL A 31 1.01 -10.40 -29.62
N LEU A 32 1.55 -11.63 -29.62
CA LEU A 32 2.03 -12.30 -28.40
C LEU A 32 3.17 -11.51 -27.73
N MET A 33 4.15 -11.03 -28.49
CA MET A 33 5.23 -10.17 -27.97
C MET A 33 4.67 -8.88 -27.38
N ALA A 34 3.73 -8.22 -28.06
CA ALA A 34 3.10 -7.00 -27.56
C ALA A 34 2.36 -7.25 -26.24
N VAL A 35 1.57 -8.33 -26.15
CA VAL A 35 0.88 -8.74 -24.92
C VAL A 35 1.87 -9.05 -23.80
N PHE A 36 2.95 -9.76 -24.10
CA PHE A 36 3.99 -10.08 -23.12
C PHE A 36 4.67 -8.82 -22.58
N VAL A 37 5.07 -7.90 -23.47
CA VAL A 37 5.67 -6.60 -23.08
C VAL A 37 4.70 -5.80 -22.23
N VAL A 38 3.42 -5.71 -22.61
CA VAL A 38 2.39 -5.03 -21.82
C VAL A 38 2.25 -5.69 -20.45
N ALA A 39 2.22 -7.02 -20.37
CA ALA A 39 2.14 -7.74 -19.10
C ALA A 39 3.36 -7.44 -18.20
N VAL A 40 4.58 -7.47 -18.75
CA VAL A 40 5.81 -7.13 -18.02
C VAL A 40 5.78 -5.69 -17.54
N VAL A 41 5.36 -4.75 -18.38
CA VAL A 41 5.23 -3.33 -18.00
C VAL A 41 4.19 -3.16 -16.89
N LEU A 42 3.03 -3.81 -16.98
CA LEU A 42 1.99 -3.73 -15.96
C LEU A 42 2.45 -4.34 -14.62
N LEU A 43 3.12 -5.50 -14.66
CA LEU A 43 3.67 -6.15 -13.48
C LEU A 43 4.80 -5.31 -12.86
N GLY A 44 5.70 -4.79 -13.69
CA GLY A 44 6.78 -3.90 -13.27
C GLY A 44 6.26 -2.61 -12.65
N ALA A 45 5.25 -1.98 -13.28
CA ALA A 45 4.61 -0.78 -12.74
C ALA A 45 3.89 -1.05 -11.42
N ARG A 46 3.17 -2.19 -11.30
CA ARG A 46 2.53 -2.60 -10.04
C ARG A 46 3.56 -2.83 -8.94
N ARG A 47 4.63 -3.58 -9.26
CA ARG A 47 5.71 -3.86 -8.31
C ARG A 47 6.44 -2.59 -7.90
N TYR A 48 6.70 -1.67 -8.83
CA TYR A 48 7.35 -0.39 -8.56
C TYR A 48 6.47 0.53 -7.71
N ARG A 49 5.16 0.59 -7.99
CA ARG A 49 4.20 1.33 -7.15
C ARG A 49 4.15 0.78 -5.73
N GLN A 50 4.14 -0.55 -5.58
CA GLN A 50 4.21 -1.21 -4.28
C GLN A 50 5.55 -0.91 -3.58
N TRP A 51 6.66 -0.94 -4.31
CA TRP A 51 7.98 -0.61 -3.77
C TRP A 51 8.11 0.87 -3.36
N ARG A 52 7.54 1.80 -4.13
CA ARG A 52 7.46 3.22 -3.74
C ARG A 52 6.65 3.41 -2.46
N ARG A 53 5.54 2.69 -2.29
CA ARG A 53 4.76 2.69 -1.04
C ARG A 53 5.60 2.19 0.14
N ASP A 54 6.40 1.14 -0.06
CA ASP A 54 7.27 0.57 0.97
C ASP A 54 8.48 1.45 1.33
N ARG A 55 8.93 2.33 0.42
CA ARG A 55 10.11 3.19 0.63
C ARG A 55 9.89 4.19 1.77
N TYR A 56 8.71 4.81 1.84
CA TYR A 56 8.33 5.71 2.94
C TYR A 56 8.33 5.00 4.30
N ARG A 57 7.83 3.75 4.33
CA ARG A 57 7.85 2.92 5.54
C ARG A 57 9.28 2.63 6.00
N ARG A 58 10.18 2.30 5.07
CA ARG A 58 11.59 2.05 5.39
C ARG A 58 12.28 3.29 5.95
N GLU A 59 12.05 4.45 5.35
CA GLU A 59 12.61 5.72 5.82
C GLU A 59 12.08 6.09 7.23
N ALA A 60 10.78 5.87 7.46
CA ALA A 60 10.19 6.05 8.77
C ALA A 60 10.78 5.10 9.84
N LEU A 61 10.97 3.82 9.50
CA LEU A 61 11.58 2.85 10.39
C LEU A 61 13.05 3.15 10.68
N LEU A 62 13.81 3.61 9.67
CA LEU A 62 15.20 4.03 9.86
C LEU A 62 15.29 5.25 10.79
N ARG A 63 14.43 6.25 10.60
CA ARG A 63 14.37 7.40 11.52
C ARG A 63 13.96 6.97 12.92
N LEU A 64 12.93 6.14 13.06
CA LEU A 64 12.50 5.63 14.36
C LEU A 64 13.63 4.87 15.07
N ALA A 65 14.37 4.03 14.35
CA ALA A 65 15.55 3.33 14.89
C ALA A 65 16.67 4.30 15.31
N GLN A 66 16.86 5.40 14.57
CA GLN A 66 17.81 6.44 14.93
C GLN A 66 17.40 7.21 16.20
N LEU A 67 16.10 7.51 16.37
CA LEU A 67 15.58 8.12 17.60
C LEU A 67 15.64 7.14 18.79
N GLN A 68 15.37 5.86 18.57
CA GLN A 68 15.45 4.83 19.62
C GLN A 68 16.88 4.72 20.19
N LYS A 69 17.92 4.88 19.34
CA LYS A 69 19.32 4.95 19.78
C LYS A 69 19.62 6.18 20.64
N ARG A 70 18.85 7.26 20.50
CA ARG A 70 18.93 8.47 21.30
C ARG A 70 17.77 8.56 22.31
N SER A 71 17.21 7.42 22.73
CA SER A 71 16.05 7.39 23.63
C SER A 71 16.29 8.06 24.99
N ASP A 72 17.54 8.28 25.37
CA ASP A 72 17.96 9.06 26.55
C ASP A 72 17.91 10.58 26.36
N ASP A 73 17.80 11.06 25.13
CA ASP A 73 17.55 12.46 24.84
C ASP A 73 16.05 12.76 24.96
N LEU A 74 15.70 13.77 25.75
CA LEU A 74 14.32 14.22 25.94
C LEU A 74 13.71 14.69 24.62
N ASN A 75 14.54 15.22 23.72
CA ASN A 75 14.09 15.65 22.40
C ASN A 75 13.64 14.45 21.54
N ALA A 76 14.31 13.29 21.65
CA ALA A 76 13.93 12.10 20.91
C ALA A 76 12.54 11.57 21.35
N LEU A 77 12.20 11.71 22.63
CA LEU A 77 10.87 11.36 23.15
C LEU A 77 9.78 12.30 22.62
N ARG A 78 10.09 13.58 22.43
CA ARG A 78 9.15 14.58 21.88
C ARG A 78 8.93 14.45 20.38
N GLU A 79 9.95 14.07 19.64
CA GLU A 79 9.86 13.88 18.18
C GLU A 79 9.13 12.59 17.79
N LEU A 80 9.06 11.61 18.69
CA LEU A 80 8.43 10.31 18.43
C LEU A 80 6.93 10.45 18.05
N PRO A 81 6.08 11.17 18.81
CA PRO A 81 4.69 11.44 18.41
C PRO A 81 4.56 12.22 17.09
N GLU A 82 5.46 13.17 16.83
CA GLU A 82 5.46 13.92 15.57
C GLU A 82 5.76 13.03 14.37
N LEU A 83 6.75 12.14 14.49
CA LEU A 83 7.08 11.20 13.43
C LEU A 83 5.94 10.23 13.16
N LEU A 84 5.26 9.75 14.20
CA LEU A 84 4.07 8.90 14.07
C LEU A 84 2.94 9.63 13.34
N LYS A 85 2.67 10.89 13.72
CA LYS A 85 1.67 11.74 13.04
C LYS A 85 2.05 11.99 11.58
N ARG A 86 3.32 12.31 11.30
CA ARG A 86 3.83 12.50 9.92
C ARG A 86 3.70 11.22 9.11
N THR A 87 3.99 10.05 9.69
CA THR A 87 3.79 8.75 9.01
C THR A 87 2.32 8.50 8.72
N ALA A 88 1.43 8.76 9.67
CA ALA A 88 0.00 8.63 9.47
C ALA A 88 -0.55 9.59 8.41
N ILE A 89 -0.07 10.83 8.34
CA ILE A 89 -0.47 11.81 7.30
C ILE A 89 0.08 11.39 5.93
N SER A 90 1.30 10.83 5.87
CA SER A 90 1.91 10.35 4.61
C SER A 90 1.23 9.10 4.04
N MET A 91 0.33 8.48 4.81
CA MET A 91 -0.47 7.37 4.34
C MET A 91 -1.43 7.85 3.25
N PRO A 92 -1.53 7.16 2.09
CA PRO A 92 -2.65 7.37 1.20
C PRO A 92 -3.89 6.85 1.93
N TYR A 93 -4.59 7.76 2.60
CA TYR A 93 -5.90 7.47 3.14
C TYR A 93 -6.79 7.15 1.92
N THR A 94 -7.10 5.88 1.72
CA THR A 94 -8.24 5.52 0.90
C THR A 94 -9.45 5.86 1.76
N VAL A 95 -9.84 7.13 1.82
CA VAL A 95 -11.26 7.41 2.08
C VAL A 95 -11.97 6.70 0.92
N PRO A 96 -12.89 5.76 1.17
CA PRO A 96 -13.68 5.15 0.11
C PRO A 96 -14.68 6.18 -0.44
N VAL A 97 -14.20 7.29 -1.02
CA VAL A 97 -15.02 8.33 -1.66
C VAL A 97 -15.70 7.75 -2.92
N GLY A 98 -15.13 6.70 -3.51
CA GLY A 98 -15.73 5.95 -4.62
C GLY A 98 -16.98 5.15 -4.25
N ALA A 99 -17.16 4.76 -2.99
CA ALA A 99 -18.38 4.10 -2.53
C ALA A 99 -19.50 5.11 -2.21
N SER A 100 -19.13 6.34 -1.83
CA SER A 100 -20.08 7.40 -1.49
C SER A 100 -20.65 8.13 -2.72
N LEU A 101 -19.96 8.12 -3.86
CA LEU A 101 -20.47 8.73 -5.10
C LEU A 101 -21.45 7.82 -5.87
N LEU A 102 -21.36 6.49 -5.72
CA LEU A 102 -22.34 5.57 -6.30
C LEU A 102 -23.57 5.33 -5.41
N ALA A 103 -23.51 5.66 -4.12
CA ALA A 103 -24.68 5.61 -3.24
C ALA A 103 -25.60 6.85 -3.37
N LYS A 104 -25.18 7.92 -4.04
CA LYS A 104 -26.00 9.14 -4.21
C LYS A 104 -27.01 9.08 -5.37
N VAL A 105 -26.99 8.03 -6.19
CA VAL A 105 -27.96 7.84 -7.29
C VAL A 105 -29.19 7.02 -6.87
N ALA A 106 -29.13 6.24 -5.79
CA ALA A 106 -30.26 5.42 -5.37
C ALA A 106 -31.08 6.11 -4.26
N LEU A 107 -32.24 6.63 -4.69
CA LEU A 107 -33.47 6.90 -3.92
C LEU A 107 -33.51 8.21 -3.11
N HIS A 108 -33.83 9.29 -3.83
CA HIS A 108 -34.84 10.24 -3.36
C HIS A 108 -36.13 9.44 -3.06
N SER A 109 -36.49 9.33 -1.79
CA SER A 109 -37.89 9.08 -1.39
C SER A 109 -38.23 10.09 -0.30
N THR A 110 -38.97 11.09 -0.74
CA THR A 110 -39.55 12.18 0.02
C THR A 110 -40.55 11.62 1.03
N LEU A 111 -40.26 11.74 2.32
CA LEU A 111 -41.30 11.81 3.36
C LEU A 111 -40.74 12.61 4.53
N MET A 112 -41.37 13.76 4.77
CA MET A 112 -41.05 14.73 5.81
C MET A 112 -41.15 14.08 7.20
N SER A 113 -40.12 14.23 8.01
CA SER A 113 -40.25 14.27 9.48
C SER A 113 -39.19 15.20 10.03
N ASN A 114 -39.63 16.26 10.70
CA ASN A 114 -38.79 17.24 11.37
C ASN A 114 -38.12 16.60 12.58
N ASP A 115 -36.79 16.56 12.57
CA ASP A 115 -35.97 16.44 13.78
C ASP A 115 -34.72 17.34 13.61
N PRO A 116 -34.23 18.00 14.68
CA PRO A 116 -33.13 18.94 14.60
C PRO A 116 -31.85 18.17 14.26
N THR A 117 -31.33 18.45 13.07
CA THR A 117 -30.15 17.84 12.48
C THR A 117 -28.89 18.21 13.25
N SER A 118 -28.45 17.29 14.12
CA SER A 118 -27.07 17.23 14.57
C SER A 118 -26.16 17.01 13.35
N SER A 119 -25.28 17.98 13.12
CA SER A 119 -24.35 18.10 11.99
C SER A 119 -23.58 16.80 11.69
N ARG A 120 -24.14 15.98 10.77
CA ARG A 120 -23.45 14.85 10.12
C ARG A 120 -22.57 15.26 8.93
N ALA A 121 -22.37 16.56 8.70
CA ALA A 121 -21.59 17.10 7.59
C ALA A 121 -20.08 17.26 7.91
N SER A 122 -19.66 17.15 9.17
CA SER A 122 -18.29 17.44 9.60
C SER A 122 -17.34 16.24 9.55
N SER A 123 -17.84 15.01 9.34
CA SER A 123 -17.07 13.77 9.46
C SER A 123 -16.22 13.41 8.23
N LEU A 124 -16.32 14.15 7.12
CA LEU A 124 -15.75 13.73 5.83
C LEU A 124 -14.44 14.44 5.43
N LEU A 125 -13.86 15.30 6.27
CA LEU A 125 -12.64 16.06 5.90
C LEU A 125 -11.59 16.20 7.01
N GLN A 126 -11.73 15.47 8.12
CA GLN A 126 -10.76 15.54 9.22
C GLN A 126 -9.59 14.60 8.94
N GLY A 127 -8.55 15.16 8.30
CA GLY A 127 -7.24 14.53 8.29
C GLY A 127 -6.74 14.29 9.73
N PRO A 128 -5.79 13.36 9.93
CA PRO A 128 -5.29 12.97 11.27
C PRO A 128 -4.66 14.12 12.09
N ALA A 129 -4.56 15.33 11.53
CA ALA A 129 -4.02 16.51 12.16
C ALA A 129 -4.98 17.23 13.13
N SER A 130 -6.30 16.98 13.09
CA SER A 130 -7.30 17.64 13.96
C SER A 130 -8.07 16.71 14.89
N LEU A 131 -7.68 15.43 14.98
CA LEU A 131 -8.37 14.43 15.79
C LEU A 131 -8.00 14.58 17.28
N GLY A 132 -9.01 14.61 18.16
CA GLY A 132 -8.80 14.54 19.60
C GLY A 132 -8.21 13.19 20.02
N ASN A 133 -7.75 13.05 21.27
CA ASN A 133 -7.07 11.84 21.75
C ASN A 133 -7.89 10.56 21.53
N ALA A 134 -9.22 10.61 21.67
CA ALA A 134 -10.11 9.47 21.47
C ALA A 134 -10.25 9.07 19.98
N ASP A 135 -10.45 10.03 19.09
CA ASP A 135 -10.56 9.76 17.65
C ASP A 135 -9.22 9.30 17.06
N TRP A 136 -8.11 9.84 17.58
CA TRP A 136 -6.77 9.39 17.24
C TRP A 136 -6.51 7.94 17.68
N GLN A 137 -6.96 7.55 18.88
CA GLN A 137 -6.89 6.15 19.34
C GLN A 137 -7.69 5.22 18.42
N ALA A 138 -8.91 5.59 18.06
CA ALA A 138 -9.76 4.80 17.17
C ALA A 138 -9.14 4.65 15.76
N PHE A 139 -8.53 5.73 15.26
CA PHE A 139 -7.76 5.71 14.01
C PHE A 139 -6.58 4.72 14.09
N LEU A 140 -5.72 4.84 15.11
CA LEU A 140 -4.57 3.96 15.28
C LEU A 140 -4.98 2.49 15.37
N GLN A 141 -6.06 2.21 16.10
CA GLN A 141 -6.59 0.86 16.27
C GLN A 141 -7.14 0.28 14.97
N ARG A 142 -7.88 1.09 14.18
CA ARG A 142 -8.41 0.69 12.86
C ARG A 142 -7.30 0.34 11.86
N HIS A 143 -6.16 0.99 11.96
CA HIS A 143 -5.02 0.76 11.06
C HIS A 143 -4.01 -0.28 11.59
N SER A 144 -4.34 -0.96 12.70
CA SER A 144 -3.51 -1.98 13.35
C SER A 144 -4.20 -3.34 13.40
N LYS A 145 -3.43 -4.44 13.28
CA LYS A 145 -3.96 -5.81 13.45
C LYS A 145 -3.92 -6.32 14.90
N GLN A 146 -3.21 -5.64 15.80
CA GLN A 146 -3.07 -6.03 17.20
C GLN A 146 -3.77 -5.00 18.09
N PRO A 147 -4.36 -5.41 19.23
CA PRO A 147 -4.96 -4.46 20.15
C PRO A 147 -3.88 -3.52 20.71
N LEU A 148 -3.99 -2.22 20.43
CA LEU A 148 -3.16 -1.21 21.07
C LEU A 148 -3.67 -0.95 22.50
N PRO A 149 -2.78 -0.52 23.42
CA PRO A 149 -3.18 -0.08 24.75
C PRO A 149 -4.23 1.05 24.65
N ALA A 150 -5.28 0.99 25.47
CA ALA A 150 -6.39 1.96 25.42
C ALA A 150 -5.94 3.42 25.64
N ASN A 151 -4.85 3.63 26.39
CA ASN A 151 -4.31 4.95 26.72
C ASN A 151 -3.13 5.38 25.83
N PHE A 152 -2.86 4.65 24.75
CA PHE A 152 -1.66 4.88 23.92
C PHE A 152 -1.63 6.27 23.28
N SER A 153 -2.75 6.72 22.71
CA SER A 153 -2.92 8.08 22.18
C SER A 153 -2.64 9.15 23.25
N HIS A 154 -3.14 8.93 24.46
CA HIS A 154 -2.93 9.85 25.58
C HIS A 154 -1.44 9.88 25.99
N GLN A 155 -0.77 8.73 26.06
CA GLN A 155 0.67 8.64 26.35
C GLN A 155 1.49 9.39 25.30
N LEU A 156 1.15 9.27 24.00
CA LEU A 156 1.81 10.03 22.94
C LEU A 156 1.58 11.54 23.06
N SER A 157 0.38 11.97 23.44
CA SER A 157 0.08 13.39 23.68
C SER A 157 0.89 13.94 24.86
N GLN A 158 1.04 13.14 25.92
CA GLN A 158 1.89 13.48 27.06
C GLN A 158 3.35 13.59 26.62
N LEU A 159 3.89 12.68 25.80
CA LEU A 159 5.26 12.81 25.31
C LEU A 159 5.50 14.10 24.50
N ALA A 160 4.51 14.56 23.73
CA ALA A 160 4.64 15.76 22.91
C ALA A 160 4.58 17.06 23.74
N TYR A 161 3.74 17.12 24.78
CA TYR A 161 3.45 18.35 25.52
C TYR A 161 3.89 18.36 26.99
N ALA A 162 4.40 17.24 27.53
CA ALA A 162 4.78 17.18 28.93
C ALA A 162 6.03 18.02 29.26
N PRO A 163 6.09 18.57 30.49
CA PRO A 163 7.29 19.23 31.01
C PRO A 163 8.49 18.28 31.06
N ASP A 164 9.71 18.81 30.87
CA ASP A 164 10.96 18.03 30.92
C ASP A 164 11.10 17.23 32.23
N ALA A 165 10.59 17.76 33.34
CA ALA A 165 10.64 17.11 34.65
C ALA A 165 9.86 15.78 34.66
N VAL A 166 8.70 15.74 34.01
CA VAL A 166 7.86 14.54 33.89
C VAL A 166 8.52 13.51 32.97
N LEU A 167 9.15 13.98 31.88
CA LEU A 167 9.86 13.12 30.94
C LEU A 167 11.12 12.50 31.56
N ARG A 168 11.86 13.24 32.40
CA ARG A 168 13.02 12.71 33.14
C ARG A 168 12.63 11.70 34.23
N ALA A 169 11.47 11.87 34.85
CA ALA A 169 10.97 10.95 35.87
C ALA A 169 10.41 9.63 35.30
N MET A 170 10.28 9.51 33.97
CA MET A 170 9.72 8.34 33.32
C MET A 170 10.71 7.16 33.32
N PRO A 171 10.31 5.96 33.81
CA PRO A 171 11.15 4.77 33.77
C PRO A 171 11.62 4.42 32.35
N ASN A 172 12.88 3.99 32.22
CA ASN A 172 13.49 3.65 30.93
C ASN A 172 12.72 2.51 30.23
N GLU A 173 12.18 1.55 30.98
CA GLU A 173 11.36 0.47 30.44
C GLU A 173 10.09 1.00 29.77
N GLN A 174 9.42 1.97 30.41
CA GLN A 174 8.20 2.56 29.86
C GLN A 174 8.50 3.37 28.59
N ARG A 175 9.64 4.08 28.56
CA ARG A 175 10.14 4.73 27.35
C ARG A 175 10.35 3.71 26.22
N GLN A 176 11.05 2.61 26.48
CA GLN A 176 11.31 1.57 25.49
C GLN A 176 10.03 0.88 25.00
N GLN A 177 9.10 0.55 25.89
CA GLN A 177 7.80 -0.03 25.54
C GLN A 177 7.00 0.88 24.58
N LEU A 178 7.05 2.19 24.77
CA LEU A 178 6.42 3.16 23.87
C LEU A 178 7.09 3.15 22.49
N PHE A 179 8.43 3.13 22.43
CA PHE A 179 9.16 3.01 21.17
C PHE A 179 8.84 1.71 20.43
N ASP A 180 8.82 0.57 21.14
CA ASP A 180 8.52 -0.73 20.55
C ASP A 180 7.07 -0.82 20.05
N THR A 181 6.12 -0.27 20.80
CA THR A 181 4.72 -0.20 20.38
C THR A 181 4.57 0.67 19.12
N CYS A 182 5.26 1.80 19.06
CA CYS A 182 5.26 2.67 17.87
C CYS A 182 5.90 1.97 16.67
N LYS A 183 7.05 1.32 16.88
CA LYS A 183 7.74 0.55 15.84
C LYS A 183 6.85 -0.56 15.30
N LEU A 184 6.23 -1.33 16.18
CA LEU A 184 5.32 -2.41 15.84
C LEU A 184 4.09 -1.90 15.08
N TRP A 185 3.55 -0.74 15.45
CA TRP A 185 2.50 -0.08 14.68
C TRP A 185 2.98 0.31 13.29
N VAL A 186 4.12 1.00 13.15
CA VAL A 186 4.68 1.39 11.84
C VAL A 186 5.03 0.16 10.98
N GLU A 187 5.47 -0.94 11.58
CA GLU A 187 5.77 -2.20 10.87
C GLU A 187 4.51 -2.98 10.47
N ARG A 188 3.43 -2.92 11.24
CA ARG A 188 2.21 -3.70 10.95
C ARG A 188 1.08 -2.87 10.37
N HIS A 189 1.25 -1.55 10.24
CA HIS A 189 0.28 -0.69 9.58
C HIS A 189 0.15 -1.15 8.12
N HIS A 190 -1.08 -1.49 7.75
CA HIS A 190 -1.41 -1.96 6.41
C HIS A 190 -1.88 -0.74 5.62
N VAL A 191 -1.04 -0.24 4.71
CA VAL A 191 -1.52 0.58 3.60
C VAL A 191 -2.35 -0.34 2.73
N ALA A 192 -3.64 -0.09 2.58
CA ALA A 192 -4.53 -0.89 1.74
C ALA A 192 -3.86 -1.13 0.38
N ALA A 193 -3.71 -2.42 0.02
CA ALA A 193 -3.05 -2.85 -1.21
C ALA A 193 -3.89 -2.42 -2.42
#